data_AF-A0A1Y1V7M1-F1
#
_entry.id   AF-A0A1Y1V7M1-F1
#
_cell.length_a   1.000
_cell.length_b   1.000
_cell.length_c   1.000
_cell.angle_alpha   90.00
_cell.angle_beta   90.00
_cell.angle_gamma   90.00
#
_symmetry.space_group_name_H-M   'P 1'
#
loop_
_entity.id
_entity.type
_entity.pdbx_description
1 polymer ?
#
loop_
_entity_poly.entity_id
_entity_poly.type
_entity_poly.pdbx_seq_one_letter_code
_entity_poly.pdbx_strand_id
1 'polypeptide(L)'
;MSSLLTDDSSGITEEITRLIIQENGRPGIDDKEKLSHENFRNKLNSEEAIPIKMQIRDFYIDFEQKSKSVFTSPEEQSQYLREFLNNLSRLIIENPLWVNCDREEQENAIVEMEKLITKKFFDITFGPSEDLAKDTLLSHRIFMHSWVEPRHFDLPDFDYSIFENAGNELSKMNLYKFYIDKLICIVNSVKLIEYAYRKNISEEEITNDKLIALLIFVILKTNPKNLISNLQYIIRYVNPNLLSIDIYNVSLANIWGAITYIEKISQTELSITPEEYERLVQIC
;
A
#
# COMPACT_ATOMS: atom_id res chain seq x y z
N MET A 1 23.60 -15.91 -41.26
CA MET A 1 24.38 -14.79 -40.70
C MET A 1 23.38 -13.67 -40.43
N SER A 2 22.60 -13.77 -39.35
CA SER A 2 22.88 -13.22 -38.01
C SER A 2 23.23 -11.72 -38.04
N SER A 3 22.22 -10.88 -37.79
CA SER A 3 22.34 -9.52 -37.27
C SER A 3 21.22 -9.36 -36.23
N LEU A 4 21.57 -9.44 -34.94
CA LEU A 4 21.67 -8.26 -34.07
C LEU A 4 20.37 -7.44 -34.01
N LEU A 5 19.37 -8.00 -33.33
CA LEU A 5 18.42 -7.23 -32.54
C LEU A 5 18.91 -7.34 -31.10
N THR A 6 19.74 -6.40 -30.70
CA THR A 6 20.09 -6.21 -29.29
C THR A 6 18.87 -5.65 -28.57
N ASP A 7 18.57 -6.31 -27.47
CA ASP A 7 17.48 -6.09 -26.53
C ASP A 7 17.64 -4.72 -25.83
N ASP A 8 16.99 -3.69 -26.37
CA ASP A 8 16.92 -2.33 -25.77
C ASP A 8 15.85 -2.22 -24.67
N SER A 9 15.08 -3.29 -24.42
CA SER A 9 14.00 -3.31 -23.42
C SER A 9 14.50 -3.35 -21.97
N SER A 10 15.71 -3.89 -21.74
CA SER A 10 16.29 -4.02 -20.40
C SER A 10 16.84 -2.69 -19.87
N GLY A 11 17.40 -1.84 -20.74
CA GLY A 11 17.96 -0.54 -20.35
C GLY A 11 16.88 0.48 -19.96
N ILE A 12 15.75 0.46 -20.66
CA ILE A 12 14.61 1.35 -20.40
C ILE A 12 13.92 0.99 -19.08
N THR A 13 13.82 -0.30 -18.76
CA THR A 13 13.28 -0.78 -17.48
C THR A 13 14.17 -0.39 -16.30
N GLU A 14 15.49 -0.44 -16.46
CA GLU A 14 16.45 0.06 -15.45
C GLU A 14 16.37 1.58 -15.27
N GLU A 15 16.18 2.34 -16.34
CA GLU A 15 16.07 3.81 -16.28
C GLU A 15 14.76 4.26 -15.63
N ILE A 16 13.64 3.58 -15.90
CA ILE A 16 12.34 3.82 -15.24
C ILE A 16 12.40 3.43 -13.76
N THR A 17 12.98 2.26 -13.46
CA THR A 17 13.22 1.83 -12.07
C THR A 17 14.13 2.84 -11.37
N ARG A 18 15.15 3.38 -12.04
CA ARG A 18 16.01 4.45 -11.52
C ARG A 18 15.29 5.79 -11.36
N LEU A 19 14.34 6.17 -12.21
CA LEU A 19 13.57 7.41 -12.08
C LEU A 19 12.53 7.33 -10.95
N ILE A 20 11.90 6.17 -10.78
CA ILE A 20 10.99 5.86 -9.66
C ILE A 20 11.78 5.75 -8.34
N ILE A 21 12.96 5.12 -8.38
CA ILE A 21 13.90 5.14 -7.27
C ILE A 21 14.45 6.56 -7.06
N GLN A 22 14.68 7.40 -8.06
CA GLN A 22 15.19 8.76 -7.83
C GLN A 22 14.15 9.71 -7.23
N GLU A 23 12.85 9.52 -7.51
CA GLU A 23 11.79 10.23 -6.78
C GLU A 23 11.60 9.71 -5.35
N ASN A 24 11.71 8.39 -5.12
CA ASN A 24 11.55 7.76 -3.80
C ASN A 24 12.88 7.49 -3.05
N GLY A 25 13.99 7.96 -3.60
CA GLY A 25 15.35 7.53 -3.28
C GLY A 25 16.33 8.43 -4.01
N ARG A 26 16.20 9.74 -3.75
CA ARG A 26 17.35 10.62 -3.94
C ARG A 26 18.49 10.04 -3.11
N PRO A 27 19.73 9.98 -3.61
CA PRO A 27 20.89 9.47 -2.87
C PRO A 27 21.24 10.30 -1.61
N GLY A 28 20.39 11.24 -1.17
CA GLY A 28 20.45 11.90 0.14
C GLY A 28 19.20 11.74 1.00
N ILE A 29 18.08 11.19 0.50
CA ILE A 29 16.87 10.92 1.31
C ILE A 29 17.05 9.60 2.07
N ASP A 30 17.50 8.54 1.39
CA ASP A 30 17.74 7.23 2.02
C ASP A 30 18.86 7.30 3.06
N ASP A 31 19.90 8.10 2.80
CA ASP A 31 20.98 8.35 3.78
C ASP A 31 20.51 9.21 4.96
N LYS A 32 19.63 10.20 4.74
CA LYS A 32 19.03 11.01 5.82
C LYS A 32 18.06 10.18 6.66
N GLU A 33 17.27 9.31 6.04
CA GLU A 33 16.35 8.40 6.73
C GLU A 33 17.11 7.35 7.54
N LYS A 34 18.17 6.74 6.97
CA LYS A 34 19.08 5.83 7.71
C LYS A 34 19.72 6.52 8.91
N LEU A 35 20.26 7.72 8.74
CA LEU A 35 20.85 8.49 9.83
C LEU A 35 19.81 8.82 10.91
N SER A 36 18.60 9.18 10.50
CA SER A 36 17.49 9.44 11.42
C SER A 36 17.10 8.20 12.23
N HIS A 37 16.99 7.04 11.56
CA HIS A 37 16.74 5.75 12.20
C HIS A 37 17.83 5.40 13.22
N GLU A 38 19.11 5.52 12.84
CA GLU A 38 20.24 5.25 13.73
C GLU A 38 20.24 6.17 14.96
N ASN A 39 19.99 7.47 14.76
CA ASN A 39 19.89 8.44 15.86
C ASN A 39 18.76 8.10 16.83
N PHE A 40 17.58 7.78 16.31
CA PHE A 40 16.45 7.35 17.13
C PHE A 40 16.78 6.08 17.93
N ARG A 41 17.36 5.06 17.28
CA ARG A 41 17.73 3.79 17.94
C ARG A 41 18.75 4.00 19.05
N ASN A 42 19.77 4.83 18.81
CA ASN A 42 20.81 5.11 19.79
C ASN A 42 20.22 5.75 21.06
N LYS A 43 19.33 6.73 20.90
CA LYS A 43 18.61 7.35 22.03
C LYS A 43 17.69 6.36 22.74
N LEU A 44 16.91 5.56 21.99
CA LEU A 44 16.00 4.56 22.59
C LEU A 44 16.73 3.47 23.38
N ASN A 45 17.97 3.18 23.02
CA ASN A 45 18.81 2.19 23.72
C ASN A 45 19.39 2.72 25.03
N SER A 46 19.38 4.03 25.29
CA SER A 46 19.95 4.62 26.51
C SER A 46 19.13 4.29 27.77
N GLU A 47 19.68 4.59 28.94
CA GLU A 47 19.01 4.37 30.24
C GLU A 47 17.86 5.37 30.45
N GLU A 48 17.98 6.58 29.92
CA GLU A 48 16.97 7.63 29.98
C GLU A 48 15.68 7.26 29.22
N ALA A 49 15.78 6.30 28.28
CA ALA A 49 14.63 5.75 27.56
C ALA A 49 13.93 4.59 28.30
N ILE A 50 14.42 4.14 29.46
CA ILE A 50 13.80 3.02 30.22
C ILE A 50 12.30 3.25 30.50
N PRO A 51 11.84 4.43 30.94
CA PRO A 51 10.42 4.67 31.20
C PRO A 51 9.55 4.47 29.94
N ILE A 52 10.02 4.92 28.78
CA ILE A 52 9.34 4.75 27.49
C ILE A 52 9.28 3.26 27.12
N LYS A 53 10.40 2.54 27.25
CA LYS A 53 10.48 1.10 26.97
C LYS A 53 9.53 0.28 27.85
N MET A 54 9.43 0.63 29.13
CA MET A 54 8.48 -0.01 30.06
C MET A 54 7.03 0.21 29.64
N GLN A 55 6.65 1.44 29.30
CA GLN A 55 5.29 1.75 28.84
C GLN A 55 4.92 0.97 27.56
N ILE A 56 5.83 0.89 26.59
CA ILE A 56 5.61 0.12 25.35
C ILE A 56 5.43 -1.37 25.67
N ARG A 57 6.26 -1.92 26.56
CA ARG A 57 6.16 -3.33 26.96
C ARG A 57 4.83 -3.61 27.66
N ASP A 58 4.46 -2.78 28.63
CA ASP A 58 3.26 -2.98 29.43
C ASP A 58 2.00 -2.82 28.56
N PHE A 59 2.01 -1.86 27.63
CA PHE A 59 0.96 -1.72 26.62
C PHE A 59 0.89 -2.92 25.68
N TYR A 60 2.01 -3.49 25.23
CA TYR A 60 2.00 -4.68 24.39
C TYR A 60 1.32 -5.87 25.08
N ILE A 61 1.62 -6.09 26.37
CA ILE A 61 1.01 -7.17 27.16
C ILE A 61 -0.50 -6.94 27.29
N ASP A 62 -0.92 -5.73 27.64
CA ASP A 62 -2.34 -5.39 27.77
C ASP A 62 -3.08 -5.52 26.42
N PHE A 63 -2.48 -5.01 25.34
CA PHE A 63 -3.05 -5.10 24.00
C PHE A 63 -3.22 -6.56 23.57
N GLU A 64 -2.20 -7.40 23.72
CA GLU A 64 -2.26 -8.81 23.37
C GLU A 64 -3.36 -9.55 24.17
N GLN A 65 -3.48 -9.25 25.46
CA GLN A 65 -4.54 -9.80 26.29
C GLN A 65 -5.92 -9.37 25.81
N LYS A 66 -6.11 -8.07 25.53
CA LYS A 66 -7.38 -7.53 25.05
C LYS A 66 -7.76 -8.05 23.66
N SER A 67 -6.80 -8.25 22.76
CA SER A 67 -7.03 -8.90 21.46
C SER A 67 -7.56 -10.33 21.56
N LYS A 68 -7.29 -11.02 22.67
CA LYS A 68 -7.77 -12.40 22.89
C LYS A 68 -9.14 -12.46 23.55
N SER A 69 -9.52 -11.48 24.38
CA SER A 69 -10.69 -11.63 25.26
C SER A 69 -11.59 -10.41 25.40
N VAL A 70 -11.23 -9.26 24.84
CA VAL A 70 -11.96 -8.00 25.07
C VAL A 70 -12.42 -7.36 23.77
N PHE A 71 -11.52 -7.16 22.81
CA PHE A 71 -11.86 -6.50 21.57
C PHE A 71 -12.86 -7.33 20.76
N THR A 72 -13.93 -6.68 20.32
CA THR A 72 -15.01 -7.30 19.55
C THR A 72 -14.88 -7.04 18.06
N SER A 73 -14.11 -6.03 17.67
CA SER A 73 -13.81 -5.72 16.27
C SER A 73 -12.37 -5.22 16.06
N PRO A 74 -11.85 -5.28 14.82
CA PRO A 74 -10.56 -4.66 14.48
C PRO A 74 -10.54 -3.13 14.65
N GLU A 75 -11.69 -2.45 14.58
CA GLU A 75 -11.79 -1.00 14.77
C GLU A 75 -11.47 -0.63 16.22
N GLU A 76 -11.99 -1.36 17.20
CA GLU A 76 -11.67 -1.15 18.62
C GLU A 76 -10.17 -1.33 18.90
N GLN A 77 -9.56 -2.37 18.29
CA GLN A 77 -8.11 -2.58 18.34
C GLN A 77 -7.33 -1.39 17.79
N SER A 78 -7.77 -0.89 16.63
CA SER A 78 -7.10 0.20 15.94
C SER A 78 -7.20 1.53 16.70
N GLN A 79 -8.36 1.80 17.31
CA GLN A 79 -8.58 2.97 18.15
C GLN A 79 -7.70 2.91 19.40
N TYR A 80 -7.64 1.74 20.06
CA TYR A 80 -6.84 1.58 21.27
C TYR A 80 -5.34 1.79 21.00
N LEU A 81 -4.82 1.25 19.88
CA LEU A 81 -3.45 1.50 19.45
C LEU A 81 -3.23 2.98 19.11
N ARG A 82 -4.18 3.64 18.44
CA ARG A 82 -4.06 5.06 18.08
C ARG A 82 -3.99 5.95 19.30
N GLU A 83 -4.82 5.72 20.30
CA GLU A 83 -4.80 6.46 21.56
C GLU A 83 -3.45 6.32 22.27
N PHE A 84 -2.89 5.11 22.30
CA PHE A 84 -1.56 4.87 22.84
C PHE A 84 -0.46 5.62 22.07
N LEU A 85 -0.45 5.54 20.73
CA LEU A 85 0.51 6.25 19.89
C LEU A 85 0.43 7.77 20.06
N ASN A 86 -0.77 8.33 20.20
CA ASN A 86 -0.97 9.76 20.45
C ASN A 86 -0.46 10.21 21.82
N ASN A 87 -0.56 9.35 22.84
CA ASN A 87 0.01 9.64 24.16
C ASN A 87 1.54 9.49 24.13
N LEU A 88 2.04 8.48 23.44
CA LEU A 88 3.47 8.21 23.33
C LEU A 88 4.20 9.31 22.55
N SER A 89 3.59 9.90 21.51
CA SER A 89 4.19 11.01 20.78
C SER A 89 4.44 12.22 21.68
N ARG A 90 3.50 12.55 22.58
CA ARG A 90 3.68 13.61 23.60
C ARG A 90 4.82 13.28 24.55
N LEU A 91 4.87 12.03 25.03
CA LEU A 91 5.93 11.57 25.92
C LEU A 91 7.32 11.66 25.28
N ILE A 92 7.44 11.38 23.97
CA ILE A 92 8.70 11.54 23.24
C ILE A 92 9.13 13.01 23.24
N ILE A 93 8.23 13.93 22.91
CA ILE A 93 8.55 15.36 22.82
C ILE A 93 8.97 15.93 24.18
N GLU A 94 8.37 15.44 25.27
CA GLU A 94 8.69 15.89 26.64
C GLU A 94 9.91 15.18 27.25
N ASN A 95 10.40 14.09 26.64
CA ASN A 95 11.49 13.30 27.19
C ASN A 95 12.84 14.03 27.08
N PRO A 96 13.71 13.97 28.11
CA PRO A 96 15.03 14.62 28.08
C PRO A 96 15.90 14.31 26.86
N LEU A 97 15.70 13.15 26.22
CA LEU A 97 16.43 12.72 25.01
C LEU A 97 16.04 13.49 23.74
N TRP A 98 14.82 14.04 23.68
CA TRP A 98 14.27 14.70 22.47
C TRP A 98 13.75 16.12 22.72
N VAL A 99 13.58 16.55 23.98
CA VAL A 99 13.02 17.88 24.32
C VAL A 99 13.83 19.05 23.77
N ASN A 100 15.16 18.91 23.65
CA ASN A 100 16.05 19.95 23.14
C ASN A 100 16.41 19.77 21.66
N CYS A 101 15.82 18.77 20.99
CA CYS A 101 16.03 18.55 19.57
C CYS A 101 15.22 19.55 18.74
N ASP A 102 15.63 19.75 17.49
CA ASP A 102 14.81 20.50 16.56
C ASP A 102 13.51 19.73 16.22
N ARG A 103 12.56 20.45 15.62
CA ARG A 103 11.25 19.92 15.29
C ARG A 103 11.32 18.75 14.29
N GLU A 104 12.25 18.79 13.34
CA GLU A 104 12.40 17.74 12.35
C GLU A 104 12.87 16.42 13.01
N GLU A 105 13.84 16.50 13.91
CA GLU A 105 14.31 15.33 14.66
C GLU A 105 13.21 14.76 15.58
N GLN A 106 12.40 15.62 16.22
CA GLN A 106 11.25 15.19 17.02
C GLN A 106 10.18 14.48 16.18
N GLU A 107 9.79 15.06 15.04
CA GLU A 107 8.81 14.46 14.13
C GLU A 107 9.31 13.11 13.59
N ASN A 108 10.60 13.02 13.22
CA ASN A 108 11.22 11.77 12.80
C ASN A 108 11.22 10.71 13.91
N ALA A 109 11.53 11.09 15.15
CA ALA A 109 11.51 10.17 16.29
C ALA A 109 10.11 9.61 16.55
N ILE A 110 9.06 10.42 16.37
CA ILE A 110 7.67 9.98 16.50
C ILE A 110 7.34 8.95 15.41
N VAL A 111 7.71 9.23 14.15
CA VAL A 111 7.48 8.31 13.03
C VAL A 111 8.22 6.99 13.24
N GLU A 112 9.49 7.04 13.66
CA GLU A 112 10.29 5.83 13.91
C GLU A 112 9.78 5.02 15.10
N MET A 113 9.25 5.68 16.14
CA MET A 113 8.56 5.00 17.23
C MET A 113 7.27 4.32 16.75
N GLU A 114 6.45 5.03 15.98
CA GLU A 114 5.21 4.49 15.42
C GLU A 114 5.51 3.28 14.51
N LYS A 115 6.51 3.40 13.63
CA LYS A 115 7.02 2.31 12.77
C LYS A 115 7.45 1.11 13.60
N LEU A 116 8.20 1.31 14.68
CA LEU A 116 8.63 0.23 15.58
C LEU A 116 7.44 -0.50 16.21
N ILE A 117 6.48 0.26 16.75
CA ILE A 117 5.31 -0.30 17.43
C ILE A 117 4.40 -1.00 16.43
N THR A 118 3.98 -0.34 15.36
CA THR A 118 3.10 -0.94 14.35
C THR A 118 3.71 -2.24 13.79
N LYS A 119 5.02 -2.28 13.51
CA LYS A 119 5.69 -3.51 13.05
C LYS A 119 5.66 -4.62 14.10
N LYS A 120 5.79 -4.28 15.39
CA LYS A 120 5.76 -5.23 16.50
C LYS A 120 4.38 -5.84 16.73
N PHE A 121 3.32 -5.09 16.43
CA PHE A 121 1.92 -5.51 16.65
C PHE A 121 1.30 -6.14 15.40
N PHE A 122 1.96 -6.07 14.24
CA PHE A 122 1.48 -6.57 12.95
C PHE A 122 0.90 -7.99 13.00
N ASP A 123 1.58 -8.92 13.68
CA ASP A 123 1.17 -10.33 13.71
C ASP A 123 -0.14 -10.56 14.52
N ILE A 124 -0.57 -9.57 15.30
CA ILE A 124 -1.85 -9.57 16.04
C ILE A 124 -2.93 -8.85 15.23
N THR A 125 -2.56 -7.82 14.47
CA THR A 125 -3.50 -6.84 13.90
C THR A 125 -3.78 -7.02 12.42
N PHE A 126 -2.90 -7.68 11.67
CA PHE A 126 -3.06 -7.89 10.23
C PHE A 126 -3.90 -9.13 9.91
N GLY A 127 -4.81 -8.99 8.95
CA GLY A 127 -5.60 -10.11 8.42
C GLY A 127 -6.55 -10.76 9.44
N PRO A 128 -7.44 -10.00 10.12
CA PRO A 128 -8.53 -10.61 10.86
C PRO A 128 -9.37 -11.50 9.92
N SER A 129 -10.01 -12.54 10.46
CA SER A 129 -10.71 -13.56 9.67
C SER A 129 -11.72 -12.99 8.67
N GLU A 130 -12.39 -11.88 9.01
CA GLU A 130 -13.33 -11.19 8.14
C GLU A 130 -12.67 -10.59 6.88
N ASP A 131 -11.44 -10.08 6.98
CA ASP A 131 -10.73 -9.50 5.84
C ASP A 131 -10.15 -10.62 4.96
N LEU A 132 -9.61 -11.67 5.57
CA LEU A 132 -9.12 -12.85 4.84
C LEU A 132 -10.24 -13.56 4.06
N ALA A 133 -11.45 -13.59 4.62
CA ALA A 133 -12.63 -14.09 3.91
C ALA A 133 -12.96 -13.22 2.69
N LYS A 134 -12.92 -11.89 2.83
CA LYS A 134 -13.11 -10.96 1.70
C LYS A 134 -12.02 -11.11 0.64
N ASP A 135 -10.75 -11.28 1.05
CA ASP A 135 -9.65 -11.55 0.12
C ASP A 135 -9.86 -12.84 -0.69
N THR A 136 -10.37 -13.89 -0.04
CA THR A 136 -10.70 -15.16 -0.72
C THR A 136 -11.80 -14.95 -1.75
N LEU A 137 -12.85 -14.20 -1.39
CA LEU A 137 -13.94 -13.86 -2.31
C LEU A 137 -13.44 -12.99 -3.48
N LEU A 138 -12.62 -11.98 -3.21
CA LEU A 138 -12.03 -11.13 -4.24
C LEU A 138 -11.15 -11.94 -5.19
N SER A 139 -10.28 -12.81 -4.69
CA SER A 139 -9.44 -13.66 -5.55
C SER A 139 -10.29 -14.59 -6.43
N HIS A 140 -11.41 -15.11 -5.93
CA HIS A 140 -12.34 -15.89 -6.74
C HIS A 140 -13.01 -15.02 -7.82
N ARG A 141 -13.45 -13.81 -7.47
CA ARG A 141 -14.01 -12.85 -8.44
C ARG A 141 -13.00 -12.48 -9.52
N ILE A 142 -11.74 -12.24 -9.16
CA ILE A 142 -10.64 -11.97 -10.11
C ILE A 142 -10.47 -13.16 -11.06
N PHE A 143 -10.42 -14.38 -10.53
CA PHE A 143 -10.27 -15.60 -11.34
C PHE A 143 -11.38 -15.74 -12.39
N MET A 144 -12.65 -15.59 -11.97
CA MET A 144 -13.83 -15.69 -12.85
C MET A 144 -13.88 -14.62 -13.96
N HIS A 145 -13.11 -13.54 -13.83
CA HIS A 145 -13.06 -12.41 -14.78
C HIS A 145 -11.66 -12.21 -15.36
N SER A 146 -10.79 -13.22 -15.28
CA SER A 146 -9.43 -13.17 -15.81
C SER A 146 -9.39 -13.02 -17.34
N TRP A 147 -10.48 -13.39 -18.03
CA TRP A 147 -10.69 -13.23 -19.47
C TRP A 147 -10.92 -11.78 -19.90
N VAL A 148 -11.17 -10.84 -18.99
CA VAL A 148 -11.46 -9.45 -19.36
C VAL A 148 -10.26 -8.83 -20.10
N GLU A 149 -10.54 -8.25 -21.25
CA GLU A 149 -9.64 -7.49 -22.14
C GLU A 149 -9.89 -5.96 -22.06
N PRO A 150 -8.92 -5.12 -22.48
CA PRO A 150 -9.05 -3.65 -22.44
C PRO A 150 -10.31 -3.10 -23.12
N ARG A 151 -10.71 -3.69 -24.26
CA ARG A 151 -11.91 -3.28 -25.00
C ARG A 151 -13.21 -3.29 -24.19
N HIS A 152 -13.30 -4.12 -23.15
CA HIS A 152 -14.50 -4.18 -22.30
C HIS A 152 -14.64 -2.95 -21.39
N PHE A 153 -13.60 -2.12 -21.30
CA PHE A 153 -13.58 -0.85 -20.57
C PHE A 153 -13.43 0.36 -21.49
N ASP A 154 -13.71 0.20 -22.79
CA ASP A 154 -13.51 1.23 -23.82
C ASP A 154 -12.06 1.75 -23.86
N LEU A 155 -11.10 0.92 -23.46
CA LEU A 155 -9.68 1.21 -23.55
C LEU A 155 -9.12 0.73 -24.91
N PRO A 156 -8.09 1.40 -25.45
CA PRO A 156 -7.41 0.93 -26.65
C PRO A 156 -6.72 -0.41 -26.38
N ASP A 157 -6.45 -1.16 -27.45
CA ASP A 157 -5.67 -2.39 -27.33
C ASP A 157 -4.22 -2.08 -26.97
N PHE A 158 -3.72 -2.75 -25.93
CA PHE A 158 -2.32 -2.67 -25.49
C PHE A 158 -1.88 -4.02 -24.92
N ASP A 159 -0.56 -4.27 -24.94
CA ASP A 159 0.01 -5.41 -24.21
C ASP A 159 0.01 -5.13 -22.71
N TYR A 160 -0.52 -6.07 -21.93
CA TYR A 160 -0.55 -5.97 -20.47
C TYR A 160 0.85 -5.82 -19.84
N SER A 161 1.90 -6.33 -20.49
CA SER A 161 3.28 -6.26 -19.98
C SER A 161 3.72 -4.82 -19.61
N ILE A 162 3.14 -3.80 -20.27
CA ILE A 162 3.43 -2.39 -19.96
C ILE A 162 3.00 -1.96 -18.55
N PHE A 163 2.05 -2.68 -17.94
CA PHE A 163 1.51 -2.39 -16.60
C PHE A 163 1.90 -3.43 -15.54
N GLU A 164 2.69 -4.46 -15.89
CA GLU A 164 3.09 -5.54 -14.97
C GLU A 164 3.77 -4.98 -13.70
N ASN A 165 4.64 -3.97 -13.87
CA ASN A 165 5.31 -3.32 -12.75
C ASN A 165 4.34 -2.67 -11.75
N ALA A 166 3.19 -2.16 -12.21
CA ALA A 166 2.20 -1.56 -11.31
C ALA A 166 1.59 -2.62 -10.39
N GLY A 167 1.21 -3.78 -10.93
CA GLY A 167 0.69 -4.87 -10.13
C GLY A 167 1.75 -5.54 -9.25
N ASN A 168 3.02 -5.52 -9.68
CA ASN A 168 4.15 -5.92 -8.84
C ASN A 168 4.28 -4.99 -7.63
N GLU A 169 4.12 -3.67 -7.78
CA GLU A 169 4.07 -2.74 -6.64
C GLU A 169 2.93 -3.08 -5.68
N LEU A 170 1.71 -3.35 -6.17
CA LEU A 170 0.61 -3.79 -5.31
C LEU A 170 0.96 -5.08 -4.55
N SER A 171 1.61 -6.03 -5.20
CA SER A 171 2.04 -7.29 -4.58
C SER A 171 3.09 -7.08 -3.49
N LYS A 172 3.97 -6.08 -3.64
CA LYS A 172 4.99 -5.72 -2.64
C LYS A 172 4.41 -5.29 -1.30
N MET A 173 3.14 -4.86 -1.22
CA MET A 173 2.48 -4.55 0.07
C MET A 173 2.63 -5.69 1.10
N ASN A 174 2.62 -6.95 0.65
CA ASN A 174 2.78 -8.11 1.52
C ASN A 174 4.18 -8.25 2.14
N LEU A 175 5.20 -7.56 1.60
CA LEU A 175 6.56 -7.55 2.13
C LEU A 175 6.74 -6.58 3.30
N TYR A 176 5.81 -5.64 3.46
CA TYR A 176 5.91 -4.58 4.44
C TYR A 176 4.95 -4.80 5.60
N LYS A 177 5.37 -4.40 6.80
CA LYS A 177 4.54 -4.43 8.02
C LYS A 177 4.03 -3.05 8.44
N PHE A 178 4.75 -1.99 8.07
CA PHE A 178 4.35 -0.62 8.38
C PHE A 178 3.35 -0.12 7.34
N TYR A 179 2.28 0.55 7.80
CA TYR A 179 1.19 0.96 6.91
C TYR A 179 1.64 2.01 5.88
N ILE A 180 2.62 2.86 6.20
CA ILE A 180 3.14 3.87 5.25
C ILE A 180 3.82 3.16 4.08
N ASP A 181 4.67 2.17 4.35
CA ASP A 181 5.34 1.40 3.31
C ASP A 181 4.32 0.72 2.36
N LYS A 182 3.22 0.19 2.91
CA LYS A 182 2.12 -0.39 2.10
C LYS A 182 1.38 0.68 1.29
N LEU A 183 1.12 1.85 1.87
CA LEU A 183 0.48 2.97 1.19
C LEU A 183 1.34 3.49 0.03
N ILE A 184 2.67 3.54 0.20
CA ILE A 184 3.62 3.90 -0.85
C ILE A 184 3.54 2.93 -2.03
N CYS A 185 3.37 1.62 -1.80
CA CYS A 185 3.14 0.66 -2.89
C CYS A 185 1.90 1.00 -3.73
N ILE A 186 0.81 1.46 -3.11
CA ILE A 186 -0.41 1.87 -3.82
C ILE A 186 -0.12 3.11 -4.69
N VAL A 187 0.54 4.11 -4.11
CA VAL A 187 0.94 5.33 -4.84
C VAL A 187 1.85 5.00 -6.01
N ASN A 188 2.86 4.13 -5.80
CA ASN A 188 3.77 3.72 -6.85
C ASN A 188 3.05 2.97 -7.97
N SER A 189 2.09 2.11 -7.65
CA SER A 189 1.25 1.44 -8.65
C SER A 189 0.48 2.46 -9.50
N VAL A 190 -0.14 3.47 -8.87
CA VAL A 190 -0.87 4.53 -9.59
C VAL A 190 0.07 5.31 -10.51
N LYS A 191 1.19 5.80 -9.97
CA LYS A 191 2.22 6.52 -10.76
C LYS A 191 2.74 5.70 -11.95
N LEU A 192 2.95 4.40 -11.75
CA LEU A 192 3.40 3.49 -12.81
C LEU A 192 2.35 3.35 -13.92
N ILE A 193 1.07 3.26 -13.57
CA ILE A 193 -0.02 3.22 -14.55
C ILE A 193 -0.06 4.53 -15.35
N GLU A 194 -0.04 5.68 -14.67
CA GLU A 194 -0.06 7.00 -15.31
C GLU A 194 1.15 7.20 -16.24
N TYR A 195 2.33 6.75 -15.82
CA TYR A 195 3.54 6.82 -16.62
C TYR A 195 3.46 5.89 -17.84
N ALA A 196 3.10 4.62 -17.64
CA ALA A 196 3.04 3.63 -18.71
C ALA A 196 1.97 4.00 -19.75
N TYR A 197 0.82 4.52 -19.32
CA TYR A 197 -0.22 5.04 -20.20
C TYR A 197 0.31 6.21 -21.05
N ARG A 198 0.93 7.21 -20.41
CA ARG A 198 1.47 8.38 -21.11
C ARG A 198 2.53 8.05 -22.16
N LYS A 199 3.34 7.05 -21.86
CA LYS A 199 4.45 6.64 -22.73
C LYS A 199 4.02 5.79 -23.92
N ASN A 200 3.03 4.91 -23.74
CA ASN A 200 2.75 3.86 -24.72
C ASN A 200 1.38 3.99 -25.40
N ILE A 201 0.45 4.77 -24.85
CA ILE A 201 -0.94 4.80 -25.30
C ILE A 201 -1.35 6.19 -25.77
N SER A 202 -1.19 7.22 -24.95
CA SER A 202 -1.57 8.60 -25.28
C SER A 202 -0.72 9.59 -24.50
N GLU A 203 -0.22 10.64 -25.15
CA GLU A 203 0.54 11.71 -24.48
C GLU A 203 -0.32 12.58 -23.55
N GLU A 204 -1.65 12.46 -23.61
CA GLU A 204 -2.59 13.20 -22.77
C GLU A 204 -2.60 12.70 -21.32
N GLU A 205 -2.95 13.58 -20.38
CA GLU A 205 -3.20 13.20 -19.00
C GLU A 205 -4.34 12.18 -18.91
N ILE A 206 -4.14 11.17 -18.07
CA ILE A 206 -5.13 10.13 -17.87
C ILE A 206 -6.31 10.68 -17.06
N THR A 207 -7.52 10.44 -17.52
CA THR A 207 -8.73 10.77 -16.76
C THR A 207 -8.92 9.79 -15.60
N ASN A 208 -9.61 10.21 -14.54
CA ASN A 208 -9.84 9.35 -13.39
C ASN A 208 -10.57 8.04 -13.74
N ASP A 209 -11.54 8.10 -14.66
CA ASP A 209 -12.28 6.92 -15.11
C ASP A 209 -11.37 5.91 -15.82
N LYS A 210 -10.46 6.40 -16.68
CA LYS A 210 -9.45 5.55 -17.35
C LYS A 210 -8.45 4.99 -16.35
N LEU A 211 -8.05 5.77 -15.35
CA LEU A 211 -7.15 5.29 -14.29
C LEU A 211 -7.79 4.16 -13.48
N ILE A 212 -9.06 4.30 -13.10
CA ILE A 212 -9.80 3.25 -12.39
C ILE A 212 -9.94 2.01 -13.28
N ALA A 213 -10.28 2.17 -14.56
CA ALA A 213 -10.35 1.05 -15.52
C ALA A 213 -9.01 0.30 -15.64
N LEU A 214 -7.89 1.04 -15.75
CA LEU A 214 -6.55 0.43 -15.77
C LEU A 214 -6.19 -0.22 -14.44
N LEU A 215 -6.54 0.35 -13.30
CA LEU A 215 -6.35 -0.27 -11.98
C LEU A 215 -7.13 -1.59 -11.87
N ILE A 216 -8.40 -1.60 -12.30
CA ILE A 216 -9.22 -2.83 -12.36
C ILE A 216 -8.50 -3.87 -13.22
N PHE A 217 -8.07 -3.49 -14.42
CA PHE A 217 -7.36 -4.40 -15.32
C PHE A 217 -6.06 -4.94 -14.71
N VAL A 218 -5.25 -4.08 -14.08
CA VAL A 218 -4.01 -4.48 -13.40
C VAL A 218 -4.29 -5.48 -12.28
N ILE A 219 -5.30 -5.24 -11.46
CA ILE A 219 -5.69 -6.14 -10.37
C ILE A 219 -6.19 -7.48 -10.93
N LEU A 220 -7.01 -7.46 -11.98
CA LEU A 220 -7.52 -8.68 -12.63
C LEU A 220 -6.39 -9.55 -13.18
N LYS A 221 -5.34 -8.94 -13.74
CA LYS A 221 -4.23 -9.67 -14.35
C LYS A 221 -3.14 -10.09 -13.36
N THR A 222 -2.91 -9.35 -12.28
CA THR A 222 -1.90 -9.72 -11.26
C THR A 222 -2.43 -10.53 -10.09
N ASN A 223 -3.71 -10.38 -9.75
CA ASN A 223 -4.32 -10.94 -8.55
C ASN A 223 -3.45 -10.76 -7.27
N PRO A 224 -3.19 -9.51 -6.81
CA PRO A 224 -2.35 -9.26 -5.65
C PRO A 224 -2.93 -9.93 -4.39
N LYS A 225 -2.12 -10.75 -3.71
CA LYS A 225 -2.57 -11.46 -2.51
C LYS A 225 -2.91 -10.49 -1.37
N ASN A 226 -3.92 -10.85 -0.58
CA ASN A 226 -4.34 -10.12 0.62
C ASN A 226 -4.65 -8.64 0.35
N LEU A 227 -5.14 -8.29 -0.84
CA LEU A 227 -5.32 -6.90 -1.25
C LEU A 227 -6.27 -6.15 -0.29
N ILE A 228 -7.42 -6.73 0.03
CA ILE A 228 -8.39 -6.14 0.97
C ILE A 228 -7.80 -6.04 2.36
N SER A 229 -7.17 -7.11 2.88
CA SER A 229 -6.51 -7.05 4.19
C SER A 229 -5.43 -5.97 4.27
N ASN A 230 -4.66 -5.75 3.19
CA ASN A 230 -3.66 -4.68 3.13
C ASN A 230 -4.30 -3.29 3.21
N LEU A 231 -5.35 -3.03 2.43
CA LEU A 231 -6.00 -1.73 2.43
C LEU A 231 -6.75 -1.46 3.74
N GLN A 232 -7.46 -2.47 4.26
CA GLN A 232 -8.13 -2.35 5.56
C GLN A 232 -7.13 -2.12 6.69
N TYR A 233 -5.97 -2.78 6.66
CA TYR A 233 -4.89 -2.52 7.60
C TYR A 233 -4.38 -1.08 7.51
N ILE A 234 -4.19 -0.54 6.29
CA ILE A 234 -3.82 0.87 6.12
C ILE A 234 -4.90 1.76 6.73
N ILE A 235 -6.16 1.59 6.36
CA ILE A 235 -7.26 2.46 6.81
C ILE A 235 -7.40 2.47 8.34
N ARG A 236 -7.27 1.29 8.98
CA ARG A 236 -7.36 1.18 10.45
C ARG A 236 -6.15 1.80 11.16
N TYR A 237 -4.95 1.64 10.63
CA TYR A 237 -3.70 2.00 11.33
C TYR A 237 -2.95 3.20 10.76
N VAL A 238 -3.48 3.89 9.75
CA VAL A 238 -2.88 5.14 9.24
C VAL A 238 -3.11 6.31 10.19
N ASN A 239 -2.09 7.15 10.37
CA ASN A 239 -2.25 8.43 11.04
C ASN A 239 -3.18 9.33 10.20
N PRO A 240 -4.30 9.84 10.75
CA PRO A 240 -5.26 10.67 10.00
C PRO A 240 -4.63 11.87 9.29
N ASN A 241 -3.54 12.45 9.82
CA ASN A 241 -2.82 13.55 9.18
C ASN A 241 -2.17 13.16 7.85
N LEU A 242 -1.90 11.88 7.62
CA LEU A 242 -1.42 11.41 6.32
C LEU A 242 -2.57 11.29 5.31
N LEU A 243 -3.79 11.03 5.77
CA LEU A 243 -4.98 10.98 4.90
C LEU A 243 -5.40 12.35 4.37
N SER A 244 -4.90 13.46 4.94
CA SER A 244 -5.08 14.80 4.37
C SER A 244 -4.12 15.12 3.23
N ILE A 245 -3.16 14.24 2.93
CA ILE A 245 -2.25 14.40 1.79
C ILE A 245 -2.94 13.83 0.56
N ASP A 246 -3.21 14.69 -0.43
CA ASP A 246 -4.04 14.36 -1.61
C ASP A 246 -3.56 13.09 -2.33
N ILE A 247 -2.25 12.95 -2.56
CA ILE A 247 -1.71 11.78 -3.28
C ILE A 247 -2.04 10.45 -2.57
N TYR A 248 -2.05 10.43 -1.24
CA TYR A 248 -2.39 9.25 -0.45
C TYR A 248 -3.89 9.00 -0.45
N ASN A 249 -4.68 10.05 -0.25
CA ASN A 249 -6.13 9.98 -0.22
C ASN A 249 -6.70 9.50 -1.57
N VAL A 250 -6.30 10.15 -2.66
CA VAL A 250 -6.76 9.85 -4.02
C VAL A 250 -6.33 8.46 -4.45
N SER A 251 -5.08 8.06 -4.16
CA SER A 251 -4.60 6.71 -4.49
C SER A 251 -5.40 5.62 -3.77
N LEU A 252 -5.70 5.82 -2.47
CA LEU A 252 -6.55 4.91 -1.69
C LEU A 252 -7.98 4.86 -2.24
N ALA A 253 -8.57 6.01 -2.57
CA ALA A 253 -9.92 6.08 -3.12
C ALA A 253 -10.02 5.34 -4.46
N ASN A 254 -9.03 5.52 -5.35
CA ASN A 254 -9.02 4.89 -6.67
C ASN A 254 -8.87 3.38 -6.60
N ILE A 255 -7.94 2.86 -5.77
CA ILE A 255 -7.80 1.41 -5.61
C ILE A 255 -9.03 0.80 -4.91
N TRP A 256 -9.64 1.51 -3.95
CA TRP A 256 -10.87 1.04 -3.30
C TRP A 256 -12.04 0.99 -4.27
N GLY A 257 -12.14 1.99 -5.16
CA GLY A 257 -13.10 2.01 -6.27
C GLY A 257 -12.91 0.82 -7.21
N ALA A 258 -11.66 0.52 -7.59
CA ALA A 258 -11.34 -0.62 -8.44
C ALA A 258 -11.73 -1.97 -7.79
N ILE A 259 -11.42 -2.17 -6.50
CA ILE A 259 -11.82 -3.38 -5.76
C ILE A 259 -13.34 -3.51 -5.70
N THR A 260 -14.04 -2.42 -5.33
CA THR A 260 -15.50 -2.40 -5.23
C THR A 260 -16.16 -2.74 -6.57
N TYR A 261 -15.57 -2.27 -7.67
CA TYR A 261 -16.00 -2.63 -9.01
C TYR A 261 -15.82 -4.13 -9.27
N ILE A 262 -14.65 -4.72 -8.98
CA ILE A 262 -14.40 -6.16 -9.17
C ILE A 262 -15.34 -7.03 -8.32
N GLU A 263 -15.66 -6.60 -7.09
CA GLU A 263 -16.63 -7.30 -6.25
C GLU A 263 -18.03 -7.35 -6.88
N LYS A 264 -18.39 -6.34 -7.68
CA LYS A 264 -19.73 -6.17 -8.26
C LYS A 264 -19.80 -6.44 -9.76
N ILE A 265 -18.65 -6.65 -10.41
CA ILE A 265 -18.53 -6.81 -11.86
C ILE A 265 -19.61 -7.72 -12.43
N SER A 266 -20.29 -7.18 -13.43
CA SER A 266 -21.41 -7.81 -14.10
C SER A 266 -21.40 -7.43 -15.58
N GLN A 267 -22.15 -8.16 -16.39
CA GLN A 267 -22.23 -7.90 -17.83
C GLN A 267 -22.57 -6.45 -18.17
N THR A 268 -23.44 -5.80 -17.38
CA THR A 268 -23.90 -4.43 -17.65
C THR A 268 -22.84 -3.36 -17.46
N GLU A 269 -21.76 -3.68 -16.75
CA GLU A 269 -20.67 -2.75 -16.47
C GLU A 269 -19.53 -2.86 -17.49
N LEU A 270 -19.62 -3.84 -18.40
CA LEU A 270 -18.62 -4.14 -19.42
C LEU A 270 -19.19 -3.87 -20.81
N SER A 271 -18.35 -3.37 -21.72
CA SER A 271 -18.66 -3.22 -23.14
C SER A 271 -18.63 -4.60 -23.84
N ILE A 272 -19.62 -5.45 -23.55
CA ILE A 272 -19.73 -6.85 -24.03
C ILE A 272 -21.19 -7.27 -24.21
N THR A 273 -21.49 -8.18 -25.16
CA THR A 273 -22.85 -8.73 -25.30
C THR A 273 -23.15 -9.79 -24.23
N PRO A 274 -24.44 -10.02 -23.87
CA PRO A 274 -24.81 -11.07 -22.93
C PRO A 274 -24.31 -12.46 -23.33
N GLU A 275 -24.38 -12.80 -24.62
CA GLU A 275 -23.99 -14.11 -25.13
C GLU A 275 -22.47 -14.33 -25.07
N GLU A 276 -21.69 -13.27 -25.30
CA GLU A 276 -20.24 -13.32 -25.17
C GLU A 276 -19.83 -13.43 -23.70
N TYR A 277 -20.47 -12.65 -22.82
CA TYR A 277 -20.22 -12.72 -21.37
C TYR A 277 -20.50 -14.11 -20.79
N GLU A 278 -21.66 -14.69 -21.09
CA GLU A 278 -22.01 -16.04 -20.62
C GLU A 278 -21.00 -17.09 -21.08
N ARG A 279 -20.53 -16.97 -22.33
CA ARG A 279 -19.52 -17.88 -22.88
C ARG A 279 -18.19 -17.76 -22.14
N LEU A 280 -17.73 -16.54 -21.85
CA LEU A 280 -16.43 -16.31 -21.22
C LEU A 280 -16.42 -16.71 -19.75
N VAL A 281 -17.52 -16.46 -19.03
CA VAL A 281 -17.67 -16.87 -17.62
C VAL A 281 -17.72 -18.39 -17.47
N GLN A 282 -18.25 -19.14 -18.44
CA GLN A 282 -18.30 -20.61 -18.41
C GLN A 282 -16.94 -21.30 -18.59
N ILE A 283 -15.91 -20.57 -19.01
CA ILE A 283 -14.57 -21.11 -19.28
C ILE A 283 -13.69 -21.11 -18.01
N CYS A 284 -14.09 -20.37 -16.97
CA CYS A 284 -13.39 -20.27 -15.69
C CYS A 284 -13.99 -21.22 -14.63
#